data_AF-A0A420YGW5-F1
#
_entry.id   AF-A0A420YGW5-F1
#
_cell.length_a   1.000
_cell.length_b   1.000
_cell.length_c   1.000
_cell.angle_alpha   90.00
_cell.angle_beta   90.00
_cell.angle_gamma   90.00
#
_symmetry.space_group_name_H-M   'P 1'
#
loop_
_entity.id
_entity.type
_entity.pdbx_description
1 polymer ?
#
loop_
_entity_poly.entity_id
_entity_poly.type
_entity_poly.pdbx_seq_one_letter_code
_entity_poly.pdbx_strand_id
1 'polypeptide(L)'
;MCWGGGQLLSAGIVRATIGMKGDIAWKLPFMLQWVWPVPLFIGAYLAPESPWNAIRRNKIEEATKSMSRLRKDGPDKQREVDASVAYIRYTTALEVAETENANFLECFKGTNLRRTEIVSAYPFQY
;
A
#
# COMPACT_ATOMS: atom_id res chain seq x y z
N MET A 1 -3.78 9.70 -8.99
CA MET A 1 -4.46 9.65 -10.31
C MET A 1 -5.38 8.42 -10.49
N CYS A 2 -5.10 7.24 -9.91
CA CYS A 2 -5.99 6.08 -10.03
C CYS A 2 -7.38 6.27 -9.37
N TRP A 3 -7.46 7.07 -8.31
CA TRP A 3 -8.70 7.29 -7.56
C TRP A 3 -9.75 8.09 -8.34
N GLY A 4 -9.35 9.17 -9.02
CA GLY A 4 -10.26 9.97 -9.84
C GLY A 4 -10.77 9.23 -11.08
N GLY A 5 -9.90 8.46 -11.75
CA GLY A 5 -10.28 7.63 -12.89
C GLY A 5 -11.33 6.57 -12.53
N GLY A 6 -11.20 5.93 -11.37
CA GLY A 6 -12.18 4.97 -10.87
C GLY A 6 -13.56 5.60 -10.60
N GLN A 7 -13.60 6.84 -10.09
CA GLN A 7 -14.85 7.56 -9.86
C GLN A 7 -15.55 7.94 -11.17
N LEU A 8 -14.80 8.41 -12.17
CA LEU A 8 -15.36 8.75 -13.49
C LEU A 8 -15.94 7.50 -14.17
N LEU A 9 -15.22 6.38 -14.10
CA LEU A 9 -15.69 5.10 -14.65
C LEU A 9 -16.98 4.64 -13.93
N SER A 10 -17.01 4.72 -12.60
CA SER A 10 -18.18 4.36 -11.80
C SER A 10 -19.40 5.24 -12.14
N ALA A 11 -19.20 6.56 -12.22
CA ALA A 11 -20.26 7.50 -12.61
C ALA A 11 -20.80 7.22 -14.02
N GLY A 12 -19.91 6.87 -14.98
CA GLY A 12 -20.30 6.46 -16.33
C GLY A 12 -21.15 5.19 -16.36
N ILE A 13 -20.76 4.17 -15.60
CA ILE A 13 -21.51 2.89 -15.51
C ILE A 13 -22.89 3.11 -14.87
N VAL A 14 -22.96 3.88 -13.79
CA VAL A 14 -24.24 4.21 -13.12
C VAL A 14 -25.15 5.02 -14.05
N ARG A 15 -24.59 5.99 -14.78
CA ARG A 15 -25.35 6.78 -15.75
C ARG A 15 -25.89 5.94 -16.90
N ALA A 16 -25.13 4.94 -17.37
CA ALA A 16 -25.55 4.04 -18.43
C ALA A 16 -26.64 3.05 -17.98
N THR A 17 -26.65 2.66 -16.70
CA THR A 17 -27.55 1.64 -16.15
C THR A 17 -28.88 2.20 -15.63
N ILE A 18 -28.98 3.51 -15.39
CA ILE A 18 -30.16 4.17 -14.83
C ILE A 18 -31.44 4.04 -15.68
N GLY A 19 -31.30 3.86 -17.01
CA GLY A 19 -32.41 3.71 -17.94
C GLY A 19 -32.80 2.26 -18.23
N MET A 20 -32.07 1.28 -17.70
CA MET A 20 -32.34 -0.13 -17.95
C MET A 20 -33.53 -0.60 -17.11
N LYS A 21 -34.42 -1.41 -17.70
CA LYS A 21 -35.58 -1.97 -17.00
C LYS A 21 -35.22 -3.33 -16.38
N GLY A 22 -35.75 -3.57 -15.18
CA GLY A 22 -35.60 -4.83 -14.46
C GLY A 22 -34.29 -4.94 -13.67
N ASP A 23 -34.05 -6.14 -13.15
CA ASP A 23 -32.96 -6.44 -12.21
C ASP A 23 -31.55 -6.14 -12.74
N ILE A 24 -31.37 -6.08 -14.06
CA ILE A 24 -30.05 -5.88 -14.66
C ILE A 24 -29.47 -4.49 -14.35
N ALA A 25 -30.33 -3.49 -14.11
CA ALA A 25 -29.93 -2.11 -13.83
C ALA A 25 -29.05 -1.98 -12.58
N TRP A 26 -29.37 -2.73 -11.52
CA TRP A 26 -28.57 -2.72 -10.29
C TRP A 26 -27.52 -3.83 -10.27
N LYS A 27 -27.77 -4.99 -10.91
CA LYS A 27 -26.79 -6.10 -10.93
C LYS A 27 -25.53 -5.75 -11.71
N LEU A 28 -25.65 -5.01 -12.82
CA LEU A 28 -24.52 -4.73 -13.72
C LEU A 28 -23.40 -3.91 -13.07
N PRO A 29 -23.65 -2.77 -12.38
CA PRO A 29 -22.61 -2.03 -11.68
C PRO A 29 -21.88 -2.87 -10.62
N PHE A 30 -22.63 -3.67 -9.85
CA PHE A 30 -22.04 -4.56 -8.85
C PHE A 30 -21.14 -5.63 -9.48
N MET A 31 -21.58 -6.29 -10.54
CA MET A 31 -20.76 -7.30 -11.23
C MET A 31 -19.48 -6.70 -11.80
N LEU A 32 -19.54 -5.47 -12.35
CA LEU A 32 -18.36 -4.77 -12.87
C LEU A 32 -17.35 -4.42 -11.76
N GLN A 33 -17.82 -4.09 -10.55
CA GLN A 33 -16.95 -3.85 -9.40
C GLN A 33 -16.10 -5.08 -9.07
N TRP A 34 -16.66 -6.28 -9.25
CA TRP A 34 -15.99 -7.58 -9.00
C TRP A 34 -15.00 -8.01 -10.09
N VAL A 35 -14.88 -7.26 -11.19
CA VAL A 35 -13.88 -7.56 -12.22
C VAL A 35 -12.47 -7.21 -11.74
N TRP A 36 -12.30 -6.23 -10.86
CA TRP A 36 -10.98 -5.75 -10.40
C TRP A 36 -10.20 -6.69 -9.48
N PRO A 37 -10.82 -7.45 -8.54
CA PRO A 37 -10.13 -8.43 -7.73
C PRO A 37 -9.28 -9.44 -8.51
N VAL A 38 -9.72 -9.89 -9.69
CA VAL A 38 -9.01 -10.91 -10.48
C VAL A 38 -7.65 -10.40 -11.02
N PRO A 39 -7.56 -9.31 -11.80
CA PRO A 39 -6.28 -8.78 -12.26
C PRO A 39 -5.42 -8.26 -11.09
N LEU A 40 -6.03 -7.72 -10.03
CA LEU A 40 -5.29 -7.33 -8.82
C LEU A 40 -4.65 -8.54 -8.14
N PHE A 41 -5.37 -9.66 -8.05
CA PHE A 41 -4.86 -10.90 -7.47
C PHE A 41 -3.70 -11.46 -8.30
N ILE A 42 -3.83 -11.48 -9.63
CA ILE A 42 -2.76 -11.92 -10.53
C ILE A 42 -1.53 -11.00 -10.36
N GLY A 43 -1.73 -9.68 -10.33
CA GLY A 43 -0.66 -8.72 -10.12
C GLY A 43 0.03 -8.88 -8.76
N ALA A 44 -0.74 -9.11 -7.69
CA ALA A 44 -0.21 -9.37 -6.35
C ALA A 44 0.57 -10.69 -6.28
N TYR A 45 0.07 -11.75 -6.93
CA TYR A 45 0.76 -13.04 -7.01
C TYR A 45 2.09 -12.94 -7.76
N LEU A 46 2.14 -12.13 -8.82
CA LEU A 46 3.37 -11.88 -9.59
C LEU A 46 4.28 -10.81 -8.96
N ALA A 47 3.83 -10.10 -7.93
CA ALA A 47 4.63 -9.07 -7.27
C ALA A 47 5.76 -9.70 -6.44
N PRO A 48 6.94 -9.07 -6.36
CA PRO A 48 8.02 -9.58 -5.51
C PRO A 48 7.61 -9.50 -4.06
N GLU A 49 8.05 -10.47 -3.27
CA GLU A 49 7.97 -10.40 -1.81
C GLU A 49 8.55 -9.05 -1.37
N SER A 50 7.84 -8.33 -0.49
CA SER A 50 8.28 -7.01 -0.05
C SER A 50 9.67 -7.10 0.60
N PRO A 51 10.68 -6.36 0.11
CA PRO A 51 12.04 -6.46 0.63
C PRO A 51 12.14 -6.01 2.09
N TRP A 52 11.27 -5.09 2.52
CA TRP A 52 11.14 -4.67 3.91
C TRP A 52 10.62 -5.79 4.82
N ASN A 53 9.59 -6.52 4.37
CA ASN A 53 9.05 -7.65 5.12
C ASN A 53 10.10 -8.77 5.26
N ALA A 54 10.84 -9.07 4.18
CA ALA A 54 11.90 -10.07 4.19
C ALA A 54 13.02 -9.72 5.19
N ILE A 55 13.46 -8.45 5.25
CA ILE A 55 14.47 -7.98 6.21
C ILE A 55 13.98 -8.09 7.65
N ARG A 56 12.73 -7.68 7.94
CA ARG A 56 12.12 -7.82 9.26
C ARG A 56 12.02 -9.28 9.74
N ARG A 57 11.95 -10.24 8.80
CA ARG A 57 11.96 -11.69 9.07
C ARG A 57 13.37 -12.31 9.08
N ASN A 58 14.43 -11.50 9.10
CA ASN A 58 15.83 -11.93 9.01
C ASN A 58 16.19 -12.72 7.72
N LYS A 59 15.41 -12.59 6.65
CA LYS A 59 15.66 -13.24 5.35
C LYS A 59 16.34 -12.29 4.37
N ILE A 60 17.62 -12.03 4.58
CA ILE A 60 18.38 -11.03 3.81
C ILE A 60 18.55 -11.43 2.34
N GLU A 61 18.77 -12.72 2.05
CA GLU A 61 18.93 -13.24 0.69
C GLU A 61 17.67 -13.05 -0.16
N GLU A 62 16.49 -13.29 0.44
CA GLU A 62 15.19 -13.07 -0.20
C GLU A 62 14.94 -11.57 -0.47
N ALA A 63 15.35 -10.71 0.46
CA ALA A 63 15.28 -9.26 0.29
C ALA A 63 16.17 -8.76 -0.86
N THR A 64 17.41 -9.25 -0.96
CA THR A 64 18.34 -8.92 -2.05
C THR A 64 17.77 -9.37 -3.40
N LYS A 65 17.19 -10.58 -3.47
CA LYS A 65 16.53 -11.09 -4.68
C LYS A 65 15.33 -10.24 -5.09
N SER A 66 14.46 -9.88 -4.15
CA SER A 66 13.31 -9.00 -4.41
C SER A 66 13.74 -7.60 -4.85
N MET A 67 14.75 -7.01 -4.21
CA MET A 67 15.31 -5.70 -4.60
C MET A 67 15.94 -5.73 -6.00
N SER A 68 16.63 -6.82 -6.34
CA SER A 68 17.20 -7.03 -7.68
C SER A 68 16.12 -7.17 -8.76
N ARG A 69 14.95 -7.74 -8.43
CA ARG A 69 13.80 -7.82 -9.33
C ARG A 69 13.09 -6.47 -9.53
N LEU A 70 13.13 -5.61 -8.53
CA LEU A 70 12.53 -4.26 -8.57
C LEU A 70 13.41 -3.25 -9.30
N ARG A 71 14.74 -3.39 -9.25
CA ARG A 71 15.69 -2.48 -9.91
C ARG A 71 15.90 -2.84 -11.38
N LYS A 72 16.07 -1.80 -12.21
CA LYS A 72 16.45 -1.93 -13.62
C LYS A 72 17.87 -2.48 -13.76
N ASP A 73 18.14 -3.20 -14.84
CA ASP A 73 19.48 -3.72 -15.13
C ASP A 73 20.44 -2.60 -15.51
N GLY A 74 21.65 -2.64 -14.95
CA GLY A 74 22.70 -1.64 -15.14
C GLY A 74 24.03 -2.08 -14.52
N PRO A 75 25.15 -1.44 -14.88
CA PRO A 75 26.49 -1.82 -14.41
C PRO A 75 26.63 -1.74 -12.88
N ASP A 76 25.93 -0.80 -12.24
CA ASP A 76 25.97 -0.61 -10.78
C ASP A 76 24.85 -1.34 -10.02
N LYS A 77 24.05 -2.18 -10.71
CA LYS A 77 22.86 -2.82 -10.12
C LYS A 77 23.16 -3.51 -8.79
N GLN A 78 24.22 -4.31 -8.74
CA GLN A 78 24.56 -5.08 -7.54
C GLN A 78 24.90 -4.15 -6.36
N ARG A 79 25.72 -3.11 -6.61
CA ARG A 79 26.11 -2.12 -5.60
C ARG A 79 24.90 -1.35 -5.07
N GLU A 80 23.97 -0.98 -5.94
CA GLU A 80 22.76 -0.26 -5.55
C GLU A 80 21.78 -1.14 -4.77
N VAL A 81 21.64 -2.41 -5.15
CA VAL A 81 20.83 -3.40 -4.42
C VAL A 81 21.39 -3.56 -3.01
N ASP A 82 22.69 -3.78 -2.88
CA ASP A 82 23.35 -3.99 -1.59
C ASP A 82 23.26 -2.75 -0.70
N ALA A 83 23.45 -1.55 -1.27
CA ALA A 83 23.26 -0.29 -0.56
C ALA A 83 21.82 -0.10 -0.06
N SER A 84 20.84 -0.50 -0.87
CA SER A 84 19.42 -0.41 -0.49
C SER A 84 19.06 -1.37 0.63
N VAL A 85 19.55 -2.62 0.56
CA VAL A 85 19.34 -3.62 1.61
C VAL A 85 20.00 -3.17 2.90
N ALA A 86 21.22 -2.63 2.85
CA ALA A 86 21.91 -2.08 4.02
C ALA A 86 21.13 -0.91 4.63
N TYR A 87 20.61 0.00 3.80
CA TYR A 87 19.78 1.11 4.25
C TYR A 87 18.51 0.62 4.95
N ILE A 88 17.76 -0.31 4.34
CA ILE A 88 16.52 -0.86 4.92
C ILE A 88 16.81 -1.58 6.25
N ARG A 89 17.93 -2.29 6.36
CA ARG A 89 18.35 -2.93 7.62
C ARG A 89 18.64 -1.90 8.70
N TYR A 90 19.37 -0.84 8.37
CA TYR A 90 19.69 0.23 9.31
C TYR A 90 18.44 0.93 9.82
N THR A 91 17.53 1.33 8.93
CA THR A 91 16.28 2.00 9.31
C THR A 91 15.38 1.09 10.12
N THR A 92 15.26 -0.19 9.76
CA THR A 92 14.48 -1.16 10.54
C THR A 92 15.04 -1.34 11.94
N ALA A 93 16.37 -1.40 12.10
CA ALA A 93 16.99 -1.52 13.41
C ALA A 93 16.74 -0.28 14.28
N LEU A 94 16.79 0.91 13.67
CA LEU A 94 16.47 2.18 14.34
C LEU A 94 14.99 2.21 14.77
N GLU A 95 14.07 1.86 13.87
CA GLU A 95 12.64 1.75 14.18
C GLU A 95 12.38 0.80 15.34
N VAL A 96 13.01 -0.38 15.35
CA VAL A 96 12.85 -1.35 16.45
C VAL A 96 13.36 -0.77 17.77
N ALA A 97 14.54 -0.12 17.77
CA ALA A 97 15.10 0.49 18.97
C ALA A 97 14.23 1.64 19.52
N GLU A 98 13.60 2.43 18.65
CA GLU A 98 12.69 3.51 19.07
C GLU A 98 11.30 3.01 19.49
N THR A 99 10.83 1.91 18.90
CA THR A 99 9.45 1.40 19.06
C THR A 99 9.34 0.28 20.09
N GLU A 100 10.44 -0.16 20.71
CA GLU A 100 10.48 -1.33 21.62
C GLU A 100 9.51 -1.23 22.80
N ASN A 101 9.18 0.00 23.24
CA ASN A 101 8.22 0.25 24.32
C ASN A 101 6.91 0.91 23.86
N ALA A 102 6.78 1.20 22.56
CA ALA A 102 5.67 1.97 22.04
C ALA A 102 4.41 1.10 21.93
N ASN A 103 3.31 1.57 22.51
CA ASN A 103 2.02 0.90 22.43
C ASN A 103 0.98 1.78 21.73
N PHE A 104 0.06 1.19 20.96
CA PHE A 104 -1.05 1.94 20.34
C PHE A 104 -1.87 2.76 21.34
N LEU A 105 -1.94 2.32 22.60
CA LEU A 105 -2.63 3.04 23.68
C LEU A 105 -1.92 4.35 24.08
N GLU A 106 -0.65 4.53 23.76
CA GLU A 106 0.10 5.76 24.03
C GLU A 106 -0.31 6.89 23.09
N CYS A 107 -0.85 6.59 21.91
CA CYS A 107 -1.43 7.59 21.02
C CYS A 107 -2.63 8.32 21.67
N PHE A 108 -3.26 7.70 22.67
CA PHE A 108 -4.42 8.24 23.39
C PHE A 108 -4.08 8.78 24.79
N LYS A 109 -2.79 8.96 25.12
CA LYS A 109 -2.35 9.48 26.42
C LYS A 109 -1.60 10.81 26.30
N GLY A 110 -1.83 11.70 27.26
CA GLY A 110 -1.09 12.95 27.43
C GLY A 110 -1.08 13.84 26.18
N THR A 111 0.10 14.35 25.81
CA THR A 111 0.30 15.25 24.66
C THR A 111 -0.02 14.57 23.32
N ASN A 112 0.15 13.24 23.23
CA ASN A 112 -0.14 12.49 21.99
C ASN A 112 -1.65 12.39 21.70
N LEU A 113 -2.51 12.39 22.73
CA LEU A 113 -3.96 12.46 22.55
C LEU A 113 -4.37 13.74 21.83
N ARG A 114 -3.86 14.89 22.27
CA ARG A 114 -4.16 16.19 21.67
C ARG A 114 -3.68 16.26 20.21
N ARG A 115 -2.51 15.68 19.91
CA ARG A 115 -1.99 15.60 18.52
C ARG A 115 -2.88 14.71 17.64
N THR A 116 -3.26 13.54 18.14
CA THR A 116 -4.13 12.60 17.43
C THR A 116 -5.53 13.18 17.21
N GLU A 117 -6.07 13.90 18.21
CA GLU A 117 -7.36 14.60 18.12
C GLU A 117 -7.32 15.70 17.07
N ILE A 118 -6.32 16.58 17.07
CA ILE A 118 -6.21 17.66 16.08
C ILE A 118 -6.15 17.08 14.66
N VAL A 119 -5.34 16.03 14.43
CA VAL A 119 -5.23 15.39 13.12
C VAL A 119 -6.54 14.72 12.68
N SER A 120 -7.27 14.10 13.61
CA SER A 120 -8.49 13.35 13.30
C SER A 120 -9.72 14.26 13.15
N ALA A 121 -9.81 15.32 13.94
CA ALA A 121 -10.94 16.24 13.98
C ALA A 121 -10.80 17.42 12.99
N TYR A 122 -9.57 17.85 12.68
CA TYR A 122 -9.31 18.99 11.80
C TYR A 122 -8.36 18.65 10.64
N PRO A 123 -8.70 17.69 9.76
CA PRO A 123 -7.84 17.28 8.64
C PRO A 123 -7.66 18.34 7.53
N PHE A 124 -8.30 19.51 7.59
CA PHE A 124 -8.37 20.50 6.49
C PHE A 124 -7.84 21.91 6.82
N GLN A 125 -7.03 22.09 7.86
CA GLN A 125 -6.51 23.42 8.25
C GLN A 125 -5.09 23.78 7.77
N TYR A 126 -4.52 23.06 6.80
CA TYR A 126 -3.25 23.40 6.16
C TYR A 126 -3.33 23.32 4.64
#